data_AF-A0A7H8MIJ1-F1
#
_entry.id   AF-A0A7H8MIJ1-F1
#
_cell.length_a   1.000
_cell.length_b   1.000
_cell.length_c   1.000
_cell.angle_alpha   90.00
_cell.angle_beta   90.00
_cell.angle_gamma   90.00
#
_symmetry.space_group_name_H-M   'P 1'
#
loop_
_entity.id
_entity.type
_entity.pdbx_description
1 polymer ?
#
loop_
_entity_poly.entity_id
_entity_poly.type
_entity_poly.pdbx_seq_one_letter_code
_entity_poly.pdbx_strand_id
1 'polypeptide(L)' 'MSARHHAARQRRTFIARVARSMHRERGQVSPSEITHVALCAGWRTNNTEVRHVLTRLRLHR' A
#
# COMPACT_ATOMS: atom_id res chain seq x y z
N MET A 1 -11.10 -18.16 -9.75
CA MET A 1 -10.40 -16.91 -9.36
C MET A 1 -8.97 -17.00 -9.91
N SER A 2 -8.54 -16.13 -10.83
CA SER A 2 -7.23 -16.25 -11.49
C SER A 2 -6.06 -15.79 -10.59
N ALA A 3 -4.89 -16.41 -10.73
CA ALA A 3 -3.66 -16.10 -9.98
C ALA A 3 -3.29 -14.60 -10.02
N ARG A 4 -3.60 -13.90 -11.13
CA ARG A 4 -3.37 -12.45 -11.28
C ARG A 4 -4.22 -11.63 -10.30
N HIS A 5 -5.47 -12.03 -10.10
CA HIS A 5 -6.37 -11.37 -9.14
C HIS A 5 -5.93 -11.61 -7.70
N HIS A 6 -5.41 -12.81 -7.42
CA HIS A 6 -4.85 -13.16 -6.11
C HIS A 6 -3.62 -12.31 -5.78
N ALA A 7 -2.65 -12.21 -6.71
CA ALA A 7 -1.47 -11.36 -6.54
C ALA A 7 -1.82 -9.89 -6.32
N ALA A 8 -2.79 -9.36 -7.10
CA ALA A 8 -3.27 -7.99 -6.92
C ALA A 8 -3.93 -7.76 -5.54
N ARG A 9 -4.67 -8.75 -5.03
CA ARG A 9 -5.27 -8.70 -3.69
C ARG A 9 -4.19 -8.73 -2.60
N GLN A 10 -3.23 -9.63 -2.69
CA GLN A 10 -2.12 -9.72 -1.72
C GLN A 10 -1.32 -8.42 -1.66
N ARG A 11 -0.97 -7.85 -2.81
CA ARG A 11 -0.30 -6.55 -2.91
C ARG A 11 -1.07 -5.44 -2.20
N ARG A 12 -2.39 -5.34 -2.45
CA ARG A 12 -3.26 -4.34 -1.79
C ARG A 12 -3.32 -4.55 -0.28
N THR A 13 -3.40 -5.80 0.17
CA THR A 13 -3.39 -6.14 1.59
C THR A 13 -2.06 -5.77 2.25
N PHE A 14 -0.94 -6.01 1.58
CA PHE A 14 0.38 -5.63 2.04
C PHE A 14 0.49 -4.11 2.21
N ILE A 15 0.16 -3.34 1.17
CA ILE A 15 0.16 -1.86 1.20
C ILE A 15 -0.72 -1.35 2.35
N ALA A 16 -1.92 -1.90 2.50
CA ALA A 16 -2.84 -1.52 3.57
C ALA A 16 -2.28 -1.81 4.98
N ARG A 17 -1.56 -2.92 5.16
CA ARG A 17 -0.94 -3.28 6.43
C ARG A 17 0.19 -2.31 6.78
N VAL A 18 1.09 -2.05 5.83
CA VAL A 18 2.20 -1.10 6.00
C VAL A 18 1.66 0.30 6.33
N ALA A 19 0.67 0.77 5.58
CA ALA A 19 0.06 2.08 5.80
C ALA A 19 -0.54 2.23 7.21
N ARG A 20 -1.24 1.20 7.71
CA ARG A 20 -1.81 1.21 9.07
C ARG A 20 -0.74 1.20 10.15
N SER A 21 0.32 0.41 9.98
CA SER A 21 1.44 0.39 10.94
C SER A 21 2.13 1.76 10.98
N MET A 22 2.50 2.31 9.82
CA MET A 22 3.14 3.62 9.72
C MET A 22 2.27 4.73 10.32
N HIS A 23 0.96 4.73 10.03
CA HIS A 23 0.03 5.70 10.60
C HIS A 23 -0.07 5.58 12.13
N ARG A 24 -0.05 4.37 12.69
CA ARG A 24 -0.07 4.17 14.15
C ARG A 24 1.22 4.65 14.82
N GLU A 25 2.37 4.44 14.17
CA GLU A 25 3.68 4.81 14.70
C GLU A 25 3.96 6.31 14.58
N ARG A 26 3.58 6.93 13.46
CA ARG A 26 3.99 8.30 13.11
C ARG A 26 2.84 9.31 13.04
N GLY A 27 1.59 8.86 13.07
CA GLY A 27 0.40 9.71 12.86
C GLY A 27 0.21 10.20 11.42
N GLN A 28 1.14 9.92 10.51
CA GLN A 28 1.09 10.33 9.11
C GLN A 28 1.59 9.22 8.18
N VAL A 29 1.21 9.31 6.90
CA VAL A 29 1.56 8.30 5.89
C VAL A 29 1.99 8.98 4.60
N SER A 30 3.17 8.65 4.12
CA SER A 30 3.67 9.12 2.82
C SER A 30 3.49 8.04 1.74
N PRO A 31 2.79 8.34 0.62
CA PRO A 31 2.66 7.39 -0.48
C PRO A 31 4.00 6.97 -1.08
N SER A 32 5.00 7.86 -1.12
CA SER A 32 6.32 7.55 -1.67
C SER A 32 7.08 6.56 -0.80
N GLU A 33 7.05 6.72 0.53
CA GLU A 33 7.67 5.79 1.46
C GLU A 33 7.03 4.40 1.37
N ILE A 34 5.69 4.33 1.35
CA ILE A 34 4.99 3.04 1.22
C ILE A 34 5.29 2.38 -0.13
N THR A 35 5.37 3.17 -1.21
CA THR A 35 5.76 2.67 -2.54
C THR A 35 7.14 2.05 -2.47
N HIS A 36 8.11 2.73 -1.83
CA HIS A 36 9.46 2.21 -1.66
C HIS A 36 9.48 0.90 -0.86
N VAL A 37 8.77 0.84 0.29
CA VAL A 37 8.66 -0.39 1.10
C VAL A 37 8.05 -1.54 0.30
N ALA A 38 7.01 -1.28 -0.50
CA ALA A 38 6.39 -2.29 -1.34
C ALA A 38 7.35 -2.81 -2.43
N LEU A 39 8.11 -1.91 -3.07
CA LEU A 39 9.12 -2.29 -4.05
C LEU A 39 10.24 -3.13 -3.42
N CYS A 40 10.75 -2.74 -2.24
CA CYS A 40 11.76 -3.49 -1.49
C CYS A 40 11.25 -4.88 -1.06
N ALA A 41 9.94 -5.02 -0.81
CA ALA A 41 9.30 -6.30 -0.53
C ALA A 41 8.98 -7.13 -1.79
N GLY A 42 9.44 -6.71 -2.98
CA GLY A 42 9.27 -7.43 -4.25
C GLY A 42 7.91 -7.20 -4.93
N TRP A 43 7.07 -6.32 -4.41
CA TRP A 43 5.79 -6.00 -5.04
C TRP A 43 5.96 -4.98 -6.15
N ARG A 44 5.59 -5.35 -7.37
CA ARG A 44 5.42 -4.37 -8.47
C ARG A 44 4.23 -3.47 -8.14
N THR A 45 4.47 -2.20 -7.85
CA THR A 45 3.45 -1.17 -7.61
C THR A 45 3.96 0.20 -8.04
N ASN A 46 3.09 1.19 -8.11
CA ASN A 46 3.46 2.59 -8.28
C ASN A 46 2.74 3.49 -7.25
N ASN A 47 3.12 4.77 -7.23
CA ASN A 47 2.59 5.75 -6.29
C ASN A 47 1.06 5.95 -6.46
N THR A 48 0.55 5.96 -7.70
CA THR A 48 -0.89 6.09 -7.97
C THR A 48 -1.71 4.95 -7.38
N GLU A 49 -1.27 3.70 -7.54
CA GLU A 49 -1.93 2.53 -6.95
C GLU A 49 -1.92 2.58 -5.42
N VAL A 50 -0.80 3.02 -4.82
CA VAL A 50 -0.68 3.22 -3.38
C VAL A 50 -1.65 4.32 -2.91
N ARG A 51 -1.70 5.48 -3.58
CA ARG A 51 -2.65 6.56 -3.26
C ARG A 51 -4.10 6.09 -3.31
N HIS A 52 -4.47 5.26 -4.28
CA HIS A 52 -5.80 4.64 -4.31
C HIS A 52 -6.08 3.72 -3.12
N VAL A 53 -5.09 2.97 -2.62
CA VAL A 53 -5.24 2.18 -1.40
C VAL A 53 -5.41 3.09 -0.19
N LEU A 54 -4.59 4.13 -0.07
CA LEU A 54 -4.62 5.06 1.06
C LEU A 54 -5.90 5.88 1.13
N THR A 55 -6.39 6.35 -0.02
CA THR A 55 -7.66 7.08 -0.14
C THR A 55 -8.82 6.22 0.34
N ARG A 56 -8.87 4.94 -0.08
CA ARG A 56 -9.89 3.98 0.40
C ARG A 56 -9.83 3.71 1.90
N LEU A 57 -8.64 3.82 2.50
CA LEU A 57 -8.45 3.69 3.94
C LEU A 57 -8.66 5.00 4.70
N ARG A 58 -8.95 6.11 4.01
CA ARG A 58 -9.02 7.47 4.60
C ARG A 58 -7.73 7.91 5.30
N LEU A 59 -6.59 7.38 4.84
CA LEU A 59 -5.25 7.71 5.37
C LEU A 59 -4.52 8.77 4.52
N HIS A 60 -5.14 9.20 3.41
CA HIS A 60 -4.60 10.20 2.51
C HIS A 60 -5.77 10.90 1.80
N ARG A 61 -5.64 12.21 1.58
CA ARG A 61 -6.57 13.03 0.78
C ARG A 61 -5.97 13.39 -0.57
#